data_AF-A0A5N4DSK9-F1
#
_entry.id   AF-A0A5N4DSK9-F1
#
_cell.length_a   1.000
_cell.length_b   1.000
_cell.length_c   1.000
_cell.angle_alpha   90.00
_cell.angle_beta   90.00
_cell.angle_gamma   90.00
#
_symmetry.space_group_name_H-M   'P 1'
#
loop_
_entity.id
_entity.type
_entity.pdbx_description
1 polymer ?
#
loop_
_entity_poly.entity_id
_entity_poly.type
_entity_poly.pdbx_seq_one_letter_code
_entity_poly.pdbx_strand_id
1 'polypeptide(L)'
;MAASVVRRLCLLVAGRGLQLRGGCTCNQSPRRSFATERRDRNLLYEHAREGYSALPQLDMEPLCAYPEEAARALEHRKGELRAEDLPAIISTWQELRQLREQIRSLEEEKGAVNQDNSQVEQDPQYQSLRAHGREIRKQLTLLYPKEAQLEEQFYLRALRLPNQTHPDVPVGDESQARVLHVVGDKPAFPFQPRGHLEIAEKLDIIRQKRLSHVSGHRSYYLRGAGALLQHGLVNFTLNKLILRGFTPMTVPDLLRGAVFVSEDSVPHVPLFVRPQSGGLTQGHQAVFP
;
A
#
# COMPACT_ATOMS: atom_id res chain seq x y z
N MET A 1 -28.01 -62.52 1.13
CA MET A 1 -27.25 -63.15 0.03
C MET A 1 -25.88 -62.47 -0.07
N ALA A 2 -24.81 -63.27 -0.10
CA ALA A 2 -23.37 -62.96 -0.33
C ALA A 2 -22.66 -62.02 0.68
N ALA A 3 -21.90 -62.51 1.68
CA ALA A 3 -20.52 -63.07 1.67
C ALA A 3 -19.44 -61.95 1.66
N SER A 4 -18.62 -61.64 2.67
CA SER A 4 -17.84 -62.36 3.71
C SER A 4 -16.60 -63.13 3.20
N VAL A 5 -15.47 -62.90 3.90
CA VAL A 5 -14.16 -63.60 3.86
C VAL A 5 -13.24 -63.09 2.72
N VAL A 6 -11.98 -62.68 2.94
CA VAL A 6 -10.82 -63.55 3.19
C VAL A 6 -9.73 -62.83 4.00
N ARG A 7 -9.15 -63.59 4.94
CA ARG A 7 -8.01 -63.27 5.80
C ARG A 7 -6.90 -64.29 5.50
N ARG A 8 -5.65 -63.81 5.49
CA ARG A 8 -4.35 -64.51 5.67
C ARG A 8 -3.74 -65.26 4.48
N LEU A 9 -2.48 -64.91 4.18
CA LEU A 9 -1.36 -65.85 4.20
C LEU A 9 -0.04 -65.10 4.49
N CYS A 10 0.70 -65.54 5.52
CA CYS A 10 2.12 -65.24 5.74
C CYS A 10 2.99 -66.19 4.91
N LEU A 11 4.22 -65.79 4.57
CA LEU A 11 5.49 -66.47 4.97
C LEU A 11 6.72 -65.87 4.24
N LEU A 12 7.71 -65.47 5.06
CA LEU A 12 9.17 -65.62 4.94
C LEU A 12 9.92 -65.23 3.64
N VAL A 13 10.97 -64.41 3.77
CA VAL A 13 12.40 -64.81 3.73
C VAL A 13 13.31 -63.57 3.90
N ALA A 14 14.36 -63.74 4.73
CA ALA A 14 15.66 -63.07 4.84
C ALA A 14 15.85 -61.67 4.20
N GLY A 15 16.33 -60.64 4.89
CA GLY A 15 17.54 -60.63 5.71
C GLY A 15 18.70 -59.98 4.94
N ARG A 16 18.97 -58.69 5.19
CA ARG A 16 20.29 -58.02 5.13
C ARG A 16 20.10 -56.54 5.51
N GLY A 17 20.86 -56.12 6.51
CA GLY A 17 20.67 -54.85 7.21
C GLY A 17 21.18 -53.62 6.47
N LEU A 18 20.76 -52.46 7.00
CA LEU A 18 21.48 -51.20 6.92
C LEU A 18 21.08 -50.34 8.14
N GLN A 19 22.10 -49.80 8.77
CA GLN A 19 22.06 -49.05 10.02
C GLN A 19 21.16 -47.81 9.93
N LEU A 20 20.24 -47.67 10.90
CA LEU A 20 19.58 -46.40 11.18
C LEU A 20 20.51 -45.54 12.05
N ARG A 21 21.07 -44.49 11.47
CA ARG A 21 21.79 -43.42 12.16
C ARG A 21 21.06 -42.10 11.89
N GLY A 22 20.77 -41.36 12.96
CA GLY A 22 20.46 -39.92 12.90
C GLY A 22 19.01 -39.58 13.18
N GLY A 23 18.73 -39.22 14.43
CA GLY A 23 17.46 -38.63 14.83
C GLY A 23 17.25 -37.25 14.21
N CYS A 24 16.06 -37.02 13.64
CA CYS A 24 15.56 -35.69 13.37
C CYS A 24 15.21 -35.02 14.70
N THR A 25 16.04 -34.08 15.13
CA THR A 25 15.65 -33.08 16.13
C THR A 25 14.63 -32.16 15.48
N CYS A 26 13.35 -32.43 15.73
CA CYS A 26 12.26 -31.52 15.41
C CYS A 26 12.46 -30.25 16.23
N ASN A 27 13.05 -29.22 15.61
CA ASN A 27 13.24 -27.92 16.24
C ASN A 27 11.85 -27.33 16.49
N GLN A 28 11.40 -27.36 17.75
CA GLN A 28 10.16 -26.72 18.19
C GLN A 28 10.38 -25.21 18.25
N SER A 29 10.40 -24.56 17.09
CA SER A 29 10.22 -23.11 17.02
C SER A 29 8.76 -22.80 17.35
N PRO A 30 8.47 -21.90 18.31
CA PRO A 30 7.10 -21.54 18.65
C PRO A 30 6.43 -20.94 17.42
N ARG A 31 5.24 -21.42 17.07
CA ARG A 31 4.41 -20.87 15.99
C ARG A 31 4.11 -19.40 16.29
N ARG A 32 4.98 -18.51 15.81
CA ARG A 32 4.69 -17.08 15.66
C ARG A 32 3.56 -16.96 14.64
N SER A 33 2.43 -16.43 15.05
CA SER A 33 1.31 -16.15 14.15
C SER A 33 1.75 -15.14 13.08
N PHE A 34 1.80 -15.58 11.82
CA PHE A 34 2.09 -14.75 10.63
C PHE A 34 1.26 -13.45 10.54
N ALA A 35 0.11 -13.39 11.23
CA ALA A 35 -0.81 -12.26 11.20
C ALA A 35 -0.40 -11.09 12.12
N THR A 36 0.41 -11.33 13.17
CA THR A 36 0.74 -10.30 14.18
C THR A 36 2.03 -9.54 13.85
N GLU A 37 2.99 -10.15 13.14
CA GLU A 37 4.25 -9.48 12.75
C GLU A 37 4.09 -8.51 11.56
N ARG A 38 2.96 -8.53 10.85
CA ARG A 38 2.67 -7.66 9.70
C ARG A 38 2.01 -6.33 10.04
N ARG A 39 1.60 -6.10 11.29
CA ARG A 39 0.69 -4.99 11.62
C ARG A 39 1.28 -3.59 11.43
N ASP A 40 2.60 -3.46 11.47
CA ASP A 40 3.26 -2.15 11.36
C ASP A 40 4.08 -1.97 10.07
N ARG A 41 4.02 -2.92 9.13
CA ARG A 41 4.78 -2.83 7.87
C ARG A 41 3.96 -2.15 6.79
N ASN A 42 4.50 -1.10 6.18
CA ASN A 42 3.88 -0.44 5.04
C ASN A 42 4.22 -1.21 3.74
N LEU A 43 3.19 -1.61 2.99
CA LEU A 43 3.38 -2.42 1.78
C LEU A 43 4.07 -1.66 0.64
N LEU A 44 3.98 -0.32 0.58
CA LEU A 44 4.72 0.49 -0.40
C LEU A 44 6.20 0.50 -0.07
N TYR A 45 6.55 0.65 1.22
CA TYR A 45 7.94 0.61 1.65
C TYR A 45 8.56 -0.76 1.39
N GLU A 46 7.84 -1.85 1.72
CA GLU A 46 8.29 -3.21 1.41
C GLU A 46 8.46 -3.46 -0.09
N HIS A 47 7.54 -2.95 -0.92
CA HIS A 47 7.63 -3.08 -2.36
C HIS A 47 8.87 -2.37 -2.94
N ALA A 48 9.22 -1.21 -2.38
CA ALA A 48 10.42 -0.47 -2.74
C ALA A 48 11.70 -1.15 -2.21
N ARG A 49 11.67 -1.68 -0.98
CA ARG A 49 12.79 -2.41 -0.37
C ARG A 49 13.15 -3.69 -1.14
N GLU A 50 12.14 -4.38 -1.68
CA GLU A 50 12.34 -5.53 -2.57
C GLU A 50 12.82 -5.15 -3.99
N GLY A 51 12.90 -3.84 -4.30
CA GLY A 51 13.45 -3.33 -5.55
C GLY A 51 12.49 -3.35 -6.74
N TYR A 52 11.19 -3.58 -6.51
CA TYR A 52 10.21 -3.57 -7.61
C TYR A 52 9.84 -2.16 -8.07
N SER A 53 10.02 -1.15 -7.21
CA SER A 53 9.70 0.25 -7.49
C SER A 53 10.60 1.18 -6.68
N ALA A 54 10.69 2.45 -7.09
CA ALA A 54 11.30 3.47 -6.26
C ALA A 54 10.43 3.79 -5.04
N LEU A 55 11.05 4.39 -4.01
CA LEU A 55 10.32 4.88 -2.85
C LEU A 55 9.31 5.98 -3.23
N PRO A 56 8.17 6.08 -2.53
CA PRO A 56 7.20 7.16 -2.74
C PRO A 56 7.82 8.54 -2.55
N GLN A 57 7.68 9.43 -3.53
CA GLN A 57 8.24 10.78 -3.45
C GLN A 57 7.25 11.76 -2.79
N LEU A 58 7.28 11.84 -1.46
CA LEU A 58 6.47 12.77 -0.67
C LEU A 58 6.97 14.21 -0.77
N ASP A 59 6.06 15.16 -0.95
CA ASP A 59 6.41 16.59 -0.97
C ASP A 59 6.55 17.16 0.44
N MET A 60 7.76 17.02 0.99
CA MET A 60 8.09 17.43 2.37
C MET A 60 8.45 18.91 2.49
N GLU A 61 8.73 19.62 1.39
CA GLU A 61 9.14 21.02 1.45
C GLU A 61 8.02 21.94 1.96
N PRO A 62 6.77 21.87 1.44
CA PRO A 62 5.65 22.65 1.96
C PRO A 62 5.32 22.29 3.41
N LEU A 63 5.45 21.01 3.77
CA LEU A 63 5.18 20.53 5.11
C LEU A 63 6.16 21.13 6.14
N CYS A 64 7.42 21.26 5.75
CA CYS A 64 8.45 21.88 6.57
C CYS A 64 8.36 23.42 6.57
N ALA A 65 7.90 24.03 5.48
CA ALA A 65 7.77 25.49 5.36
C ALA A 65 6.56 26.04 6.15
N TYR A 66 5.43 25.33 6.14
CA TYR A 66 4.17 25.74 6.78
C TYR A 66 3.59 24.64 7.67
N PRO A 67 4.30 24.24 8.75
CA PRO A 67 3.87 23.13 9.60
C PRO A 67 2.57 23.44 10.36
N GLU A 68 2.32 24.72 10.70
CA GLU A 68 1.11 25.13 11.42
C GLU A 68 -0.17 24.97 10.57
N GLU A 69 -0.09 25.28 9.28
CA GLU A 69 -1.21 25.13 8.36
C GLU A 69 -1.54 23.65 8.14
N ALA A 70 -0.49 22.83 7.97
CA ALA A 70 -0.62 21.39 7.87
C ALA A 70 -1.22 20.77 9.15
N ALA A 71 -0.83 21.27 10.33
CA ALA A 71 -1.38 20.84 11.61
C ALA A 71 -2.89 21.13 11.72
N ARG A 72 -3.31 22.36 11.37
CA ARG A 72 -4.74 22.73 11.37
C ARG A 72 -5.54 21.89 10.38
N ALA A 73 -5.02 21.70 9.17
CA ALA A 73 -5.66 20.87 8.15
C ALA A 73 -5.81 19.40 8.62
N LEU A 74 -4.82 18.87 9.33
CA LEU A 74 -4.84 17.53 9.90
C LEU A 74 -5.88 17.40 11.03
N GLU A 75 -5.98 18.40 11.90
CA GLU A 75 -6.98 18.44 12.97
C GLU A 75 -8.42 18.47 12.43
N HIS A 76 -8.67 19.25 11.37
CA HIS A 76 -9.98 19.31 10.72
C HIS A 76 -10.42 17.96 10.16
N ARG A 77 -9.47 17.12 9.71
CA ARG A 77 -9.77 15.77 9.17
C ARG A 77 -10.09 14.74 10.25
N LYS A 78 -9.65 14.95 11.51
CA LYS A 78 -9.85 14.02 12.63
C LYS A 78 -9.41 12.57 12.34
N GLY A 79 -8.34 12.41 11.56
CA GLY A 79 -7.79 11.10 11.17
C GLY A 79 -7.03 10.37 12.27
N GLU A 80 -6.23 9.38 11.86
CA GLU A 80 -5.32 8.64 12.75
C GLU A 80 -4.24 9.57 13.32
N LEU A 81 -3.48 10.24 12.44
CA LEU A 81 -2.47 11.20 12.83
C LEU A 81 -3.10 12.52 13.28
N ARG A 82 -2.45 13.15 14.27
CA ARG A 82 -2.82 14.45 14.84
C ARG A 82 -1.69 15.46 14.67
N ALA A 83 -1.98 16.72 14.97
CA ALA A 83 -1.00 17.81 14.92
C ALA A 83 0.26 17.49 15.75
N GLU A 84 0.10 16.77 16.86
CA GLU A 84 1.18 16.34 17.76
C GLU A 84 2.21 15.40 17.09
N ASP A 85 1.81 14.66 16.05
CA ASP A 85 2.68 13.71 15.36
C ASP A 85 3.57 14.37 14.30
N LEU A 86 3.16 15.55 13.80
CA LEU A 86 3.88 16.23 12.71
C LEU A 86 5.32 16.61 13.07
N PRO A 87 5.63 17.18 14.26
CA PRO A 87 7.00 17.50 14.63
C PRO A 87 7.93 16.28 14.58
N ALA A 88 7.45 15.11 15.01
CA ALA A 88 8.24 13.88 15.00
C ALA A 88 8.52 13.36 13.58
N ILE A 89 7.56 13.52 12.67
CA ILE A 89 7.75 13.15 11.25
C ILE A 89 8.76 14.09 10.59
N ILE A 90 8.62 15.39 10.84
CA ILE A 90 9.51 16.43 10.29
C ILE A 90 10.93 16.25 10.84
N SER A 91 11.10 15.98 12.14
CA SER A 91 12.42 15.76 12.73
C SER A 91 13.10 14.52 12.14
N THR A 92 12.37 13.41 11.99
CA THR A 92 12.90 12.17 11.37
C THR A 92 13.35 12.43 9.93
N TRP A 93 12.60 13.23 9.17
CA TRP A 93 12.98 13.63 7.81
C TRP A 93 14.26 14.49 7.78
N GLN A 94 14.38 15.46 8.68
CA GLN A 94 15.57 16.32 8.79
C GLN A 94 16.81 15.50 9.19
N GLU A 95 16.67 14.59 10.15
CA GLU A 95 17.73 13.67 10.56
C GLU A 95 18.17 12.76 9.40
N LEU A 96 17.21 12.22 8.62
CA LEU A 96 17.50 11.41 7.44
C LEU A 96 18.28 12.21 6.38
N ARG A 97 17.91 13.47 6.14
CA ARG A 97 18.64 14.36 5.22
C ARG A 97 20.07 14.63 5.69
N GLN A 98 20.25 14.95 6.97
CA GLN A 98 21.57 15.19 7.55
C GLN A 98 22.44 13.93 7.48
N LEU A 99 21.87 12.76 7.78
CA LEU A 99 22.59 11.49 7.72
C LEU A 99 23.02 11.16 6.29
N ARG A 100 22.16 11.38 5.29
CA ARG A 100 22.51 11.20 3.87
C ARG A 100 23.62 12.15 3.42
N GLU A 101 23.60 13.39 3.90
CA GLU A 101 24.66 14.35 3.61
C GLU A 101 26.00 13.95 4.27
N GLN A 102 25.97 13.43 5.49
CA GLN A 102 27.15 12.86 6.16
C GLN A 102 27.71 11.64 5.40
N ILE A 103 26.83 10.72 4.96
CA ILE A 103 27.23 9.57 4.15
C ILE A 103 27.87 10.04 2.84
N ARG A 104 27.25 10.99 2.13
CA ARG A 104 27.78 11.56 0.89
C ARG A 104 29.17 12.18 1.10
N SER A 105 29.36 12.98 2.16
CA SER A 105 30.66 13.57 2.51
C SER A 105 31.73 12.50 2.75
N LEU A 106 31.40 11.45 3.51
CA LEU A 106 32.32 10.35 3.78
C LEU A 106 32.63 9.51 2.53
N GLU A 107 31.68 9.37 1.60
CA GLU A 107 31.91 8.71 0.32
C GLU A 107 32.82 9.53 -0.61
N GLU A 108 32.65 10.86 -0.63
CA GLU A 108 33.52 11.80 -1.33
C GLU A 108 34.95 11.77 -0.74
N GLU A 109 35.08 11.83 0.59
CA GLU A 109 36.37 11.70 1.30
C GLU A 109 37.03 10.35 1.03
N LYS A 110 36.27 9.25 1.05
CA LYS A 110 36.77 7.91 0.67
C LYS A 110 37.27 7.90 -0.78
N GLY A 111 36.57 8.59 -1.68
CA GLY A 111 36.97 8.77 -3.08
C GLY A 111 38.30 9.49 -3.21
N ALA A 112 38.44 10.63 -2.52
CA ALA A 112 39.68 11.42 -2.47
C ALA A 112 40.85 10.62 -1.89
N VAL A 113 40.64 9.95 -0.74
CA VAL A 113 41.66 9.10 -0.12
C VAL A 113 42.10 7.96 -1.05
N ASN A 114 41.19 7.36 -1.82
CA ASN A 114 41.57 6.33 -2.79
C ASN A 114 42.40 6.88 -3.96
N GLN A 115 42.13 8.10 -4.42
CA GLN A 115 42.91 8.77 -5.46
C GLN A 115 44.31 9.11 -4.95
N ASP A 116 44.44 9.71 -3.77
CA ASP A 116 45.73 10.06 -3.16
C ASP A 116 46.57 8.81 -2.86
N ASN A 117 45.93 7.72 -2.41
CA ASN A 117 46.59 6.45 -2.12
C ASN A 117 47.19 5.79 -3.37
N SER A 118 46.70 6.11 -4.58
CA SER A 118 47.31 5.65 -5.84
C SER A 118 48.55 6.45 -6.25
N GLN A 119 48.73 7.66 -5.71
CA GLN A 119 49.85 8.55 -6.02
C GLN A 119 51.00 8.46 -4.99
N VAL A 120 50.75 7.96 -3.79
CA VAL A 120 51.64 8.08 -2.61
C VAL A 120 52.15 6.71 -2.10
N GLU A 121 52.24 5.68 -2.96
CA GLU A 121 52.62 4.30 -2.57
C GLU A 121 53.98 4.14 -1.87
N GLN A 122 54.85 5.16 -1.86
CA GLN A 122 56.22 5.09 -1.32
C GLN A 122 56.50 6.01 -0.11
N ASP A 123 55.52 6.78 0.39
CA ASP A 123 55.76 7.82 1.42
C ASP A 123 55.25 7.39 2.82
N PRO A 124 55.80 7.90 3.95
CA PRO A 124 55.30 7.62 5.31
C PRO A 124 53.84 8.04 5.53
N GLN A 125 53.34 8.98 4.72
CA GLN A 125 51.94 9.43 4.71
C GLN A 125 50.95 8.34 4.25
N TYR A 126 51.45 7.26 3.62
CA TYR A 126 50.65 6.11 3.19
C TYR A 126 49.95 5.41 4.36
N GLN A 127 50.62 5.29 5.52
CA GLN A 127 50.05 4.62 6.68
C GLN A 127 48.91 5.43 7.31
N SER A 128 49.03 6.77 7.36
CA SER A 128 47.97 7.66 7.82
C SER A 128 46.77 7.67 6.88
N LEU A 129 46.99 7.69 5.56
CA LEU A 129 45.91 7.63 4.57
C LEU A 129 45.16 6.28 4.63
N ARG A 130 45.88 5.16 4.79
CA ARG A 130 45.25 3.85 5.02
C ARG A 130 44.49 3.77 6.34
N ALA A 131 44.98 4.40 7.41
CA ALA A 131 44.27 4.45 8.69
C ALA A 131 42.97 5.26 8.55
N HIS A 132 43.04 6.41 7.90
CA HIS A 132 41.89 7.28 7.65
C HIS A 132 40.84 6.59 6.76
N GLY A 133 41.25 5.96 5.65
CA GLY A 133 40.33 5.19 4.80
C GLY A 133 39.68 3.98 5.51
N ARG A 134 40.36 3.36 6.49
CA ARG A 134 39.76 2.32 7.34
C ARG A 134 38.74 2.89 8.31
N GLU A 135 39.01 4.05 8.90
CA GLU A 135 38.07 4.73 9.79
C GLU A 135 36.81 5.16 9.04
N ILE A 136 36.94 5.75 7.85
CA ILE A 136 35.79 6.11 7.00
C ILE A 136 34.93 4.87 6.68
N ARG A 137 35.54 3.74 6.31
CA ARG A 137 34.80 2.49 6.07
C ARG A 137 34.08 2.00 7.31
N LYS A 138 34.70 2.12 8.50
CA LYS A 138 34.09 1.75 9.77
C LYS A 138 32.89 2.64 10.08
N GLN A 139 33.00 3.95 9.86
CA GLN A 139 31.89 4.90 10.03
C GLN A 139 30.75 4.59 9.06
N LEU A 140 31.04 4.44 7.76
CA LEU A 140 30.02 4.08 6.75
C LEU A 140 29.29 2.78 7.09
N THR A 141 30.01 1.76 7.59
CA THR A 141 29.40 0.49 8.02
C THR A 141 28.38 0.67 9.15
N LEU A 142 28.55 1.69 9.99
CA LEU A 142 27.59 2.04 11.06
C LEU A 142 26.46 2.95 10.57
N LEU A 143 26.73 3.80 9.57
CA LEU A 143 25.74 4.76 9.07
C LEU A 143 24.72 4.12 8.12
N TYR A 144 25.10 3.17 7.25
CA TYR A 144 24.14 2.55 6.32
C TYR A 144 22.97 1.84 7.03
N PRO A 145 23.17 1.01 8.08
CA PRO A 145 22.05 0.43 8.82
C PRO A 145 21.17 1.49 9.51
N LYS A 146 21.79 2.57 9.99
CA LYS A 146 21.09 3.68 10.62
C LYS A 146 20.23 4.45 9.62
N GLU A 147 20.74 4.63 8.40
CA GLU A 147 19.98 5.25 7.30
C GLU A 147 18.75 4.40 6.97
N ALA A 148 18.92 3.10 6.76
CA ALA A 148 17.81 2.20 6.46
C ALA A 148 16.75 2.18 7.58
N GLN A 149 17.18 2.24 8.84
CA GLN A 149 16.27 2.30 9.99
C GLN A 149 15.48 3.64 10.04
N LEU A 150 16.17 4.78 9.87
CA LEU A 150 15.51 6.09 9.87
C LEU A 150 14.59 6.26 8.67
N GLU A 151 14.98 5.72 7.51
CA GLU A 151 14.16 5.72 6.30
C GLU A 151 12.86 4.93 6.51
N GLU A 152 12.96 3.71 7.06
CA GLU A 152 11.78 2.91 7.40
C GLU A 152 10.88 3.65 8.39
N GLN A 153 11.45 4.18 9.48
CA GLN A 153 10.70 4.92 10.49
C GLN A 153 9.99 6.15 9.89
N PHE A 154 10.65 6.87 8.99
CA PHE A 154 10.06 8.01 8.28
C PHE A 154 8.88 7.56 7.43
N TYR A 155 9.08 6.61 6.50
CA TYR A 155 8.01 6.20 5.58
C TYR A 155 6.84 5.54 6.30
N LEU A 156 7.06 4.77 7.38
CA LEU A 156 5.98 4.16 8.14
C LEU A 156 4.99 5.17 8.74
N ARG A 157 5.46 6.39 9.05
CA ARG A 157 4.62 7.48 9.59
C ARG A 157 4.20 8.48 8.51
N ALA A 158 5.12 8.91 7.66
CA ALA A 158 4.87 9.90 6.62
C ALA A 158 3.86 9.39 5.59
N LEU A 159 3.92 8.09 5.27
CA LEU A 159 2.90 7.44 4.46
C LEU A 159 1.58 7.24 5.21
N ARG A 160 1.31 7.84 6.37
CA ARG A 160 -0.05 7.87 6.98
C ARG A 160 -0.65 9.27 6.99
N LEU A 161 0.09 10.27 6.52
CA LEU A 161 -0.42 11.63 6.39
C LEU A 161 -1.57 11.62 5.38
N PRO A 162 -2.61 12.47 5.54
CA PRO A 162 -3.62 12.65 4.51
C PRO A 162 -3.13 13.62 3.43
N ASN A 163 -3.86 13.68 2.32
CA ASN A 163 -3.66 14.73 1.31
C ASN A 163 -4.04 16.12 1.87
N GLN A 164 -3.54 17.18 1.23
CA GLN A 164 -3.97 18.56 1.48
C GLN A 164 -5.48 18.72 1.29
N THR A 165 -6.05 19.66 2.05
CA THR A 165 -7.48 19.97 2.00
C THR A 165 -7.68 21.19 1.12
N HIS A 166 -8.59 21.10 0.14
CA HIS A 166 -8.94 22.26 -0.67
C HIS A 166 -9.61 23.33 0.21
N PRO A 167 -9.31 24.63 0.04
CA PRO A 167 -9.80 25.70 0.92
C PRO A 167 -11.33 25.78 1.01
N ASP A 168 -12.04 25.42 -0.06
CA ASP A 168 -13.51 25.46 -0.10
C ASP A 168 -14.21 24.27 0.59
N VAL A 169 -13.45 23.29 1.12
CA VAL A 169 -14.02 22.11 1.77
C VAL A 169 -14.70 22.52 3.08
N PRO A 170 -15.98 22.15 3.29
CA PRO A 170 -16.65 22.43 4.54
C PRO A 170 -15.99 21.67 5.70
N VAL A 171 -15.75 22.36 6.80
CA VAL A 171 -15.15 21.77 8.01
C VAL A 171 -16.23 21.10 8.83
N GLY A 172 -16.06 19.81 9.12
CA GLY A 172 -16.95 19.07 10.01
C GLY A 172 -17.12 17.61 9.63
N ASP A 173 -18.08 16.96 10.28
CA ASP A 173 -18.55 15.62 9.95
C ASP A 173 -19.55 15.65 8.78
N GLU A 174 -20.12 14.49 8.44
CA GLU A 174 -21.09 14.33 7.34
C GLU A 174 -22.28 15.31 7.45
N SER A 175 -22.67 15.71 8.67
CA SER A 175 -23.74 16.68 8.87
C SER A 175 -23.46 18.08 8.29
N GLN A 176 -22.19 18.41 8.04
CA GLN A 176 -21.75 19.70 7.49
C GLN A 176 -21.60 19.69 5.96
N ALA A 177 -22.05 18.62 5.29
CA ALA A 177 -22.01 18.54 3.84
C ALA A 177 -22.84 19.67 3.18
N ARG A 178 -22.19 20.45 2.30
CA ARG A 178 -22.84 21.55 1.58
C ARG A 178 -23.63 21.02 0.37
N VAL A 179 -24.92 21.32 0.31
CA VAL A 179 -25.75 21.04 -0.87
C VAL A 179 -25.40 22.03 -1.98
N LEU A 180 -24.81 21.55 -3.08
CA LEU A 180 -24.42 22.39 -4.22
C LEU A 180 -25.54 22.56 -5.24
N HIS A 181 -26.27 21.48 -5.54
CA HIS A 181 -27.33 21.50 -6.53
C HIS A 181 -28.36 20.40 -6.25
N VAL A 182 -29.64 20.69 -6.49
CA VAL A 182 -30.74 19.73 -6.40
C VAL A 182 -31.41 19.67 -7.77
N VAL A 183 -31.47 18.47 -8.36
CA VAL A 183 -32.07 18.25 -9.67
C VAL A 183 -33.37 17.48 -9.52
N GLY A 184 -34.47 18.06 -10.00
CA GLY A 184 -35.80 17.44 -9.96
C GLY A 184 -36.45 17.50 -8.59
N ASP A 185 -37.67 16.96 -8.51
CA ASP A 185 -38.50 16.97 -7.32
C ASP A 185 -38.76 15.54 -6.82
N LYS A 186 -39.11 15.42 -5.52
CA LYS A 186 -39.53 14.14 -4.94
C LYS A 186 -40.81 13.65 -5.64
N PRO A 187 -40.85 12.42 -6.19
CA PRO A 187 -42.03 11.93 -6.87
C PRO A 187 -43.25 11.85 -5.94
N ALA A 188 -44.41 12.29 -6.43
CA ALA A 188 -45.67 12.17 -5.72
C ALA A 188 -46.29 10.80 -5.97
N PHE A 189 -46.58 10.05 -4.91
CA PHE A 189 -47.25 8.75 -4.99
C PHE A 189 -48.62 8.81 -4.31
N PRO A 190 -49.69 8.26 -4.92
CA PRO A 190 -51.00 8.14 -4.28
C PRO A 190 -51.06 6.99 -3.25
N PHE A 191 -49.93 6.33 -2.98
CA PHE A 191 -49.78 5.22 -2.05
C PHE A 191 -48.45 5.33 -1.29
N GLN A 192 -48.32 4.62 -0.17
CA GLN A 192 -47.06 4.58 0.59
C GLN A 192 -45.95 3.87 -0.22
N PRO A 193 -44.85 4.54 -0.58
CA PRO A 193 -43.78 3.93 -1.35
C PRO A 193 -43.14 2.79 -0.55
N ARG A 194 -42.94 1.65 -1.22
CA ARG A 194 -42.29 0.46 -0.66
C ARG A 194 -40.79 0.53 -0.86
N GLY A 195 -40.02 -0.13 0.02
CA GLY A 195 -38.58 -0.26 -0.13
C GLY A 195 -38.22 -1.08 -1.38
N HIS A 196 -37.05 -0.79 -1.96
CA HIS A 196 -36.59 -1.47 -3.18
C HIS A 196 -36.55 -3.01 -3.03
N LEU A 197 -36.15 -3.52 -1.86
CA LEU A 197 -36.07 -4.95 -1.59
C LEU A 197 -37.45 -5.62 -1.61
N GLU A 198 -38.46 -5.01 -0.99
CA GLU A 198 -39.83 -5.56 -0.97
C GLU A 198 -40.43 -5.61 -2.37
N ILE A 199 -40.21 -4.57 -3.18
CA ILE A 199 -40.64 -4.51 -4.58
C ILE A 199 -39.94 -5.62 -5.38
N ALA A 200 -38.63 -5.72 -5.21
CA ALA A 200 -37.80 -6.65 -5.97
C ALA A 200 -38.07 -8.13 -5.63
N GLU A 201 -38.40 -8.43 -4.38
CA GLU A 201 -38.81 -9.78 -3.97
C GLU A 201 -40.19 -10.15 -4.53
N LYS A 202 -41.14 -9.21 -4.57
CA LYS A 202 -42.47 -9.42 -5.17
C LYS A 202 -42.41 -9.66 -6.67
N LEU A 203 -41.45 -9.04 -7.34
CA LEU A 203 -41.20 -9.20 -8.78
C LEU A 203 -40.24 -10.37 -9.09
N ASP A 204 -39.70 -11.05 -8.07
CA ASP A 204 -38.68 -12.11 -8.20
C ASP A 204 -37.44 -11.70 -9.03
N ILE A 205 -37.04 -10.44 -8.91
CA ILE A 205 -35.87 -9.87 -9.63
C ILE A 205 -34.62 -9.75 -8.76
N ILE A 206 -34.78 -9.68 -7.42
CA ILE A 206 -33.66 -9.72 -6.45
C ILE A 206 -33.96 -10.79 -5.42
N ARG A 207 -32.97 -11.66 -5.17
CA ARG A 207 -33.03 -12.67 -4.10
C ARG A 207 -31.89 -12.45 -3.11
N GLN A 208 -32.25 -12.22 -1.85
CA GLN A 208 -31.33 -12.20 -0.69
C GLN A 208 -31.66 -13.27 0.36
N LYS A 209 -32.88 -13.83 0.31
CA LYS A 209 -33.35 -14.84 1.25
C LYS A 209 -32.60 -16.17 1.11
N ARG A 210 -32.25 -16.78 2.25
CA ARG A 210 -31.62 -18.11 2.39
C ARG A 210 -30.26 -18.23 1.68
N LEU A 211 -29.45 -17.18 1.69
CA LEU A 211 -28.11 -17.16 1.08
C LEU A 211 -26.95 -17.31 2.09
N SER A 212 -27.23 -17.30 3.39
CA SER A 212 -26.21 -17.35 4.45
C SER A 212 -25.24 -18.53 4.29
N HIS A 213 -25.76 -19.72 3.98
CA HIS A 213 -24.95 -20.94 3.79
C HIS A 213 -24.48 -21.16 2.36
N VAL A 214 -24.87 -20.30 1.41
CA VAL A 214 -24.52 -20.43 -0.02
C VAL A 214 -23.39 -19.46 -0.37
N SER A 215 -23.65 -18.17 -0.19
CA SER A 215 -22.77 -17.07 -0.61
C SER A 215 -22.46 -16.09 0.52
N GLY A 216 -22.98 -16.33 1.73
CA GLY A 216 -22.75 -15.50 2.91
C GLY A 216 -23.67 -14.28 3.02
N HIS A 217 -23.43 -13.46 4.06
CA HIS A 217 -24.21 -12.24 4.30
C HIS A 217 -23.93 -11.14 3.26
N ARG A 218 -24.92 -10.27 3.02
CA ARG A 218 -24.88 -9.16 2.02
C ARG A 218 -24.69 -9.60 0.56
N SER A 219 -24.69 -10.90 0.28
CA SER A 219 -24.76 -11.43 -1.08
C SER A 219 -26.19 -11.34 -1.64
N TYR A 220 -26.30 -11.26 -2.97
CA TYR A 220 -27.59 -11.17 -3.67
C TYR A 220 -27.50 -11.81 -5.05
N TYR A 221 -28.65 -12.26 -5.57
CA TYR A 221 -28.80 -12.68 -6.96
C TYR A 221 -29.76 -11.74 -7.68
N LEU A 222 -29.41 -11.36 -8.91
CA LEU A 222 -30.32 -10.68 -9.83
C LEU A 222 -30.89 -11.71 -10.82
N ARG A 223 -32.21 -11.63 -11.07
CA ARG A 223 -32.93 -12.55 -11.96
C ARG A 223 -33.78 -11.78 -12.96
N GLY A 224 -33.88 -12.31 -14.19
CA GLY A 224 -34.80 -11.83 -15.21
C GLY A 224 -34.65 -10.34 -15.49
N ALA A 225 -35.72 -9.58 -15.26
CA ALA A 225 -35.71 -8.12 -15.45
C ALA A 225 -34.65 -7.39 -14.59
N GLY A 226 -34.30 -7.92 -13.41
CA GLY A 226 -33.22 -7.36 -12.58
C GLY A 226 -31.84 -7.48 -13.21
N ALA A 227 -31.56 -8.62 -13.86
CA ALA A 227 -30.31 -8.82 -14.60
C ALA A 227 -30.24 -7.93 -15.84
N LEU A 228 -31.35 -7.82 -16.58
CA LEU A 228 -31.46 -6.90 -17.73
C LEU A 228 -31.25 -5.44 -17.32
N LEU A 229 -31.76 -5.03 -16.16
CA LEU A 229 -31.57 -3.69 -15.62
C LEU A 229 -30.08 -3.40 -15.34
N GLN A 230 -29.36 -4.34 -14.70
CA GLN A 230 -27.91 -4.18 -14.46
C GLN A 230 -27.15 -4.01 -15.79
N HIS A 231 -27.38 -4.90 -16.76
CA HIS A 231 -26.71 -4.80 -18.06
C HIS A 231 -27.07 -3.51 -18.80
N GLY A 232 -28.33 -3.08 -18.74
CA GLY A 232 -28.78 -1.82 -19.31
C GLY A 232 -28.06 -0.61 -18.72
N LEU A 233 -27.92 -0.54 -17.39
CA LEU A 233 -27.23 0.54 -16.70
C LEU A 233 -25.72 0.59 -17.03
N VAL A 234 -25.06 -0.57 -17.03
CA VAL A 234 -23.63 -0.67 -17.39
C VAL A 234 -23.41 -0.21 -18.83
N ASN A 235 -24.18 -0.76 -19.78
CA ASN A 235 -24.04 -0.42 -21.20
C ASN A 235 -24.39 1.04 -21.48
N PHE A 236 -25.45 1.57 -20.86
CA PHE A 236 -25.81 2.98 -21.00
C PHE A 236 -24.67 3.90 -20.55
N THR A 237 -24.06 3.60 -19.40
CA THR A 237 -22.96 4.40 -18.84
C THR A 237 -21.72 4.31 -19.72
N LEU A 238 -21.33 3.10 -20.12
CA LEU A 238 -20.17 2.88 -21.00
C LEU A 238 -20.34 3.61 -22.33
N ASN A 239 -21.48 3.45 -23.01
CA ASN A 239 -21.73 4.11 -24.29
C ASN A 239 -21.70 5.64 -24.14
N LYS A 240 -22.30 6.18 -23.08
CA LYS A 240 -22.31 7.62 -22.83
C LYS A 240 -20.89 8.17 -22.62
N LEU A 241 -20.03 7.46 -21.90
CA LEU A 241 -18.65 7.89 -21.64
C LEU A 241 -17.76 7.73 -22.87
N ILE A 242 -17.89 6.64 -23.62
CA ILE A 242 -17.15 6.42 -24.87
C ILE A 242 -17.44 7.55 -25.87
N LEU A 243 -18.70 7.94 -26.02
CA LEU A 243 -19.08 9.08 -26.87
C LEU A 243 -18.52 10.42 -26.38
N ARG A 244 -18.13 10.53 -25.12
CA ARG A 244 -17.46 11.71 -24.53
C ARG A 244 -15.92 11.62 -24.65
N GLY A 245 -15.38 10.59 -25.30
CA GLY A 245 -13.96 10.42 -25.55
C GLY A 245 -13.20 9.61 -24.48
N PHE A 246 -13.90 8.92 -23.56
CA PHE A 246 -13.23 8.04 -22.60
C PHE A 246 -12.75 6.75 -23.27
N THR A 247 -11.49 6.37 -23.02
CA THR A 247 -10.92 5.09 -23.49
C THR A 247 -11.41 3.94 -22.62
N PRO A 248 -12.15 2.95 -23.15
CA PRO A 248 -12.58 1.80 -22.38
C PRO A 248 -11.39 0.90 -22.04
N MET A 249 -11.32 0.45 -20.79
CA MET A 249 -10.26 -0.44 -20.31
C MET A 249 -10.86 -1.58 -19.47
N THR A 250 -10.25 -2.76 -19.56
CA THR A 250 -10.53 -3.90 -18.68
C THR A 250 -9.29 -4.14 -17.83
N VAL A 251 -9.46 -4.25 -16.52
CA VAL A 251 -8.37 -4.39 -15.54
C VAL A 251 -8.43 -5.73 -14.81
N PRO A 252 -7.31 -6.24 -14.27
CA PRO A 252 -7.32 -7.43 -13.42
C PRO A 252 -8.04 -7.19 -12.08
N ASP A 253 -8.90 -8.12 -11.66
CA ASP A 253 -9.61 -8.01 -10.38
C ASP A 253 -8.77 -8.41 -9.15
N LEU A 254 -7.73 -9.24 -9.37
CA LEU A 254 -6.81 -9.67 -8.31
C LEU A 254 -5.49 -8.90 -8.42
N LEU A 255 -5.28 -7.99 -7.48
CA LEU A 255 -4.12 -7.08 -7.44
C LEU A 255 -3.24 -7.34 -6.22
N ARG A 256 -1.96 -6.92 -6.30
CA ARG A 256 -1.04 -6.98 -5.16
C ARG A 256 -1.40 -5.91 -4.13
N GLY A 257 -1.18 -6.20 -2.85
CA GLY A 257 -1.48 -5.30 -1.74
C GLY A 257 -0.87 -3.89 -1.87
N ALA A 258 0.31 -3.77 -2.49
CA ALA A 258 0.95 -2.47 -2.72
C ALA A 258 0.09 -1.51 -3.56
N VAL A 259 -0.72 -2.02 -4.52
CA VAL A 259 -1.59 -1.19 -5.38
C VAL A 259 -2.72 -0.55 -4.56
N PHE A 260 -3.32 -1.30 -3.62
CA PHE A 260 -4.37 -0.78 -2.76
C PHE A 260 -3.84 0.27 -1.76
N VAL A 261 -2.61 0.07 -1.30
CA VAL A 261 -1.94 0.99 -0.39
C VAL A 261 -1.58 2.29 -1.11
N SER A 262 -1.30 2.27 -2.41
CA SER A 262 -1.14 3.51 -3.20
C SER A 262 -2.45 4.23 -3.55
N GLU A 263 -3.57 3.52 -3.63
CA GLU A 263 -4.87 4.08 -4.04
C GLU A 263 -5.74 4.56 -2.85
N ASP A 264 -5.15 4.82 -1.69
CA ASP A 264 -5.84 5.31 -0.47
C ASP A 264 -7.02 4.42 0.02
N SER A 265 -7.14 3.18 -0.49
CA SER A 265 -8.28 2.29 -0.19
C SER A 265 -8.12 1.54 1.15
N VAL A 266 -6.98 1.72 1.80
CA VAL A 266 -6.72 1.41 3.19
C VAL A 266 -6.60 2.75 3.93
N PRO A 267 -7.18 2.93 5.14
CA PRO A 267 -7.23 4.22 5.87
C PRO A 267 -5.86 4.83 6.27
N HIS A 268 -4.76 4.39 5.67
CA HIS A 268 -3.40 4.61 6.14
C HIS A 268 -2.43 5.15 5.08
N VAL A 269 -2.82 5.76 3.94
CA VAL A 269 -1.85 6.35 2.99
C VAL A 269 -2.24 7.68 2.32
N PRO A 270 -1.29 8.63 2.11
CA PRO A 270 -1.45 9.83 1.30
C PRO A 270 -1.17 9.65 -0.20
N LEU A 271 -1.99 10.34 -0.99
CA LEU A 271 -1.75 10.83 -2.36
C LEU A 271 -0.62 11.89 -2.49
N PHE A 272 0.55 11.66 -1.91
CA PHE A 272 1.75 12.45 -2.21
C PHE A 272 2.77 11.63 -3.01
N VAL A 273 2.31 10.84 -3.98
CA VAL A 273 3.20 10.25 -4.98
C VAL A 273 3.10 11.11 -6.23
N ARG A 274 4.14 11.92 -6.50
CA ARG A 274 4.25 12.54 -7.83
C ARG A 274 4.21 11.41 -8.87
N PRO A 275 3.40 11.53 -9.95
CA PRO A 275 3.46 10.57 -11.03
C PRO A 275 4.90 10.53 -11.56
N GLN A 276 5.51 9.35 -11.60
CA GLN A 276 6.78 9.20 -12.30
C GLN A 276 6.54 9.59 -13.75
N SER A 277 7.13 10.70 -14.18
CA SER A 277 7.07 11.15 -15.56
C SER A 277 7.86 10.18 -16.43
N GLY A 278 7.20 9.12 -16.88
CA GLY A 278 7.61 8.36 -18.05
C GLY A 278 7.58 9.30 -19.25
N GLY A 279 8.76 9.54 -19.84
CA GLY A 279 8.92 10.46 -20.95
C GLY A 279 8.08 10.07 -22.16
N LEU A 280 6.98 10.79 -22.39
CA LEU A 280 6.39 10.98 -23.70
C LEU A 280 6.17 12.47 -23.90
N THR A 281 7.08 13.07 -24.64
CA THR A 281 7.01 14.41 -25.19
C THR A 281 5.81 14.55 -26.14
N GLN A 282 5.25 15.77 -26.16
CA GLN A 282 4.20 16.31 -27.05
C GLN A 282 2.77 15.91 -26.61
N GLY A 283 1.91 16.80 -26.12
CA GLY A 283 1.72 18.22 -26.41
C GLY A 283 0.37 18.35 -27.11
N HIS A 284 -0.67 18.76 -26.37
CA HIS A 284 -1.86 19.46 -26.87
C HIS A 284 -2.65 19.97 -25.65
N GLN A 285 -2.63 21.29 -25.47
CA GLN A 285 -3.54 22.00 -24.57
C GLN A 285 -4.94 21.92 -25.16
N ALA A 286 -5.87 21.28 -24.46
CA ALA A 286 -7.29 21.44 -24.73
C ALA A 286 -7.83 22.54 -23.82
N VAL A 287 -7.96 23.73 -24.41
CA VAL A 287 -8.78 24.83 -23.90
C VAL A 287 -10.24 24.38 -24.00
N PHE A 288 -10.94 24.32 -22.87
CA PHE A 288 -12.39 24.10 -22.85
C PHE A 288 -13.11 25.46 -22.96
N PRO A 289 -14.13 25.60 -23.84
CA PRO A 289 -15.13 26.65 -23.71
C PRO A 289 -16.15 26.34 -22.59
#